data_AF-A0A7C4YQW6-F1
#
_entry.id   AF-A0A7C4YQW6-F1
#
_cell.length_a   1.000
_cell.length_b   1.000
_cell.length_c   1.000
_cell.angle_alpha   90.00
_cell.angle_beta   90.00
_cell.angle_gamma   90.00
#
_symmetry.space_group_name_H-M   'P 1'
#
loop_
_entity.id
_entity.type
_entity.pdbx_description
1 polymer ?
#
loop_
_entity_poly.entity_id
_entity_poly.type
_entity_poly.pdbx_seq_one_letter_code
_entity_poly.pdbx_strand_id
1 'polypeptide(L)'
;MRKNKLNFKCITFCLFLVVFSLLVNSYAQPPAGVGQGGRRMGQSDHFGPPQPPAPFPGPQNPPSQFDFPRAGGGPLYPDIEMPAREVLERIFIARVASQLKLSDEQTVLFLKKFIDLQEQTKQLMEQRKKIADSLRADIKKKSEEINKDEIANLYNQLLETDKKIFEAKKKFVEDFSAGLELEKKAELYLILSDFEEEIKKFLKKAYEWRQRRIRPNKPPSDNTPPPQEPSE
;
A
#
# COMPACT_ATOMS: atom_id res chain seq x y z
N MET A 1 11.89 38.25 15.51
CA MET A 1 12.08 37.14 14.56
C MET A 1 11.66 35.82 15.21
N ARG A 2 10.41 35.39 15.01
CA ARG A 2 9.93 34.08 15.46
C ARG A 2 10.36 33.04 14.43
N LYS A 3 11.26 32.14 14.82
CA LYS A 3 11.75 31.06 13.96
C LYS A 3 10.57 30.15 13.61
N ASN A 4 10.29 30.03 12.31
CA ASN A 4 9.32 29.08 11.75
C ASN A 4 9.78 27.66 12.10
N LYS A 5 9.34 27.16 13.26
CA LYS A 5 9.24 25.72 13.52
C LYS A 5 8.10 25.20 12.64
N LEU A 6 8.32 25.18 11.33
CA LEU A 6 7.50 24.42 10.41
C LEU A 6 7.64 22.98 10.88
N ASN A 7 6.60 22.48 11.58
CA ASN A 7 6.65 21.24 12.33
C ASN A 7 7.17 20.13 11.43
N PHE A 8 8.32 19.55 11.77
CA PHE A 8 8.90 18.41 11.06
C PHE A 8 7.87 17.28 10.88
N LYS A 9 6.98 17.11 11.87
CA LYS A 9 5.82 16.21 11.84
C LYS A 9 4.83 16.51 10.70
N CYS A 10 4.65 17.78 10.33
CA CYS A 10 3.77 18.20 9.24
C CYS A 10 4.38 17.87 7.86
N ILE A 11 5.70 18.02 7.71
CA ILE A 11 6.42 17.64 6.48
C ILE A 11 6.42 16.11 6.30
N THR A 12 6.67 15.35 7.38
CA THR A 12 6.61 13.88 7.34
C THR A 12 5.20 13.39 7.00
N PHE A 13 4.17 14.03 7.54
CA PHE A 13 2.76 13.73 7.24
C PHE A 13 2.39 14.04 5.78
N CYS A 14 2.84 15.18 5.23
CA CYS A 14 2.65 15.50 3.81
C CYS A 14 3.32 14.47 2.90
N LEU A 15 4.56 14.06 3.22
CA LEU A 15 5.26 13.01 2.46
C LEU A 15 4.57 11.65 2.58
N PHE A 16 3.99 11.33 3.75
CA PHE A 16 3.29 10.08 3.98
C PHE A 16 1.97 9.99 3.22
N LEU A 17 1.18 11.08 3.19
CA LEU A 17 -0.07 11.17 2.44
C LEU A 17 0.16 11.06 0.92
N VAL A 18 1.22 11.67 0.39
CA VAL A 18 1.59 11.57 -1.03
C VAL A 18 2.00 10.13 -1.39
N VAL A 19 2.72 9.43 -0.50
CA VAL A 19 3.12 8.02 -0.69
C VAL A 19 1.91 7.07 -0.58
N PHE A 20 0.95 7.34 0.30
CA PHE A 20 -0.29 6.58 0.42
C PHE A 20 -1.13 6.65 -0.87
N SER A 21 -1.29 7.87 -1.39
CA SER A 21 -1.97 8.16 -2.64
C SER A 21 -1.36 7.48 -3.88
N LEU A 22 -0.03 7.35 -3.90
CA LEU A 22 0.71 6.62 -4.93
C LEU A 22 0.48 5.09 -4.87
N LEU A 23 0.34 4.54 -3.67
CA LEU A 23 0.27 3.10 -3.47
C LEU A 23 -1.11 2.53 -3.80
N VAL A 24 -2.20 3.15 -3.36
CA VAL A 24 -3.57 2.63 -3.59
C VAL A 24 -3.91 2.54 -5.08
N ASN A 25 -3.44 3.48 -5.92
CA ASN A 25 -3.71 3.47 -7.37
C ASN A 25 -2.75 2.59 -8.20
N SER A 26 -1.61 2.19 -7.65
CA SER A 26 -0.72 1.25 -8.35
C SER A 26 -1.29 -0.18 -8.39
N TYR A 27 -2.37 -0.47 -7.65
CA TYR A 27 -3.04 -1.76 -7.63
C TYR A 27 -3.96 -2.04 -8.83
N ALA A 28 -4.14 -1.10 -9.76
CA ALA A 28 -4.93 -1.29 -10.97
C ALA A 28 -4.12 -1.77 -12.20
N GLN A 29 -2.80 -1.95 -12.10
CA GLN A 29 -1.98 -2.47 -13.20
C GLN A 29 -1.30 -3.79 -12.82
N PRO A 30 -1.61 -4.91 -13.51
CA PRO A 30 -0.77 -6.11 -13.40
C PRO A 30 0.64 -5.78 -13.88
N PRO A 31 1.68 -6.38 -13.27
CA PRO A 31 3.05 -6.16 -13.72
C PRO A 31 3.18 -6.57 -15.18
N ALA A 32 3.55 -5.60 -16.03
CA ALA A 32 3.93 -5.88 -17.42
C ALA A 32 5.05 -6.92 -17.41
N GLY A 33 4.85 -8.01 -18.16
CA GLY A 33 5.75 -9.16 -18.21
C GLY A 33 7.18 -8.71 -18.52
N VAL A 34 8.07 -8.93 -17.56
CA VAL A 34 9.51 -8.79 -17.77
C VAL A 34 9.96 -10.02 -18.56
N GLY A 35 10.34 -9.79 -19.82
CA GLY A 35 10.87 -10.81 -20.72
C GLY A 35 12.09 -11.50 -20.12
N GLN A 36 12.06 -12.84 -20.14
CA GLN A 36 13.22 -13.69 -19.87
C GLN A 36 14.24 -13.55 -21.00
N GLY A 37 15.29 -12.77 -20.76
CA GLY A 37 16.55 -12.85 -21.52
C GLY A 37 17.56 -13.62 -20.69
N GLY A 38 17.81 -14.87 -21.04
CA GLY A 38 18.80 -15.71 -20.36
C GLY A 38 20.24 -15.28 -20.62
N ARG A 39 21.12 -15.52 -19.65
CA ARG A 39 22.51 -15.93 -19.85
C ARG A 39 23.03 -16.64 -18.60
N ARG A 40 23.45 -17.89 -18.81
CA ARG A 40 24.25 -18.73 -17.91
C ARG A 40 25.73 -18.33 -18.01
N MET A 41 26.40 -18.25 -16.87
CA MET A 41 27.76 -18.73 -16.55
C MET A 41 27.78 -18.77 -15.01
N GLY A 42 28.13 -19.83 -14.27
CA GLY A 42 29.07 -20.91 -14.52
C GLY A 42 30.19 -20.79 -13.48
N GLN A 43 30.02 -21.33 -12.27
CA GLN A 43 31.13 -21.87 -11.46
C GLN A 43 30.61 -22.58 -10.21
N SER A 44 31.00 -23.84 -10.11
CA SER A 44 30.89 -24.77 -9.00
C SER A 44 32.03 -24.55 -8.00
N ASP A 45 31.75 -24.66 -6.70
CA ASP A 45 32.67 -25.30 -5.75
C ASP A 45 31.91 -25.87 -4.55
N HIS A 46 32.35 -27.06 -4.15
CA HIS A 46 31.85 -27.94 -3.09
C HIS A 46 31.96 -27.34 -1.68
N PHE A 47 31.07 -27.71 -0.75
CA PHE A 47 31.38 -28.23 0.60
C PHE A 47 30.07 -28.62 1.33
N GLY A 48 30.03 -29.83 1.88
CA GLY A 48 28.92 -30.40 2.66
C GLY A 48 28.79 -29.84 4.09
N PRO A 49 27.79 -30.30 4.87
CA PRO A 49 27.13 -29.50 5.90
C PRO A 49 27.62 -29.79 7.32
N PRO A 50 27.52 -28.81 8.24
CA PRO A 50 27.37 -29.09 9.67
C PRO A 50 25.92 -28.84 10.10
N GLN A 51 25.33 -29.83 10.78
CA GLN A 51 24.03 -29.72 11.44
C GLN A 51 24.05 -28.62 12.53
N PRO A 52 23.01 -27.77 12.64
CA PRO A 52 22.86 -26.88 13.78
C PRO A 52 22.30 -27.64 15.01
N PRO A 53 22.75 -27.31 16.24
CA PRO A 53 22.22 -27.87 17.47
C PRO A 53 20.77 -27.41 17.74
N ALA A 54 20.05 -28.23 18.51
CA ALA A 54 18.64 -28.03 18.86
C ALA A 54 18.38 -26.66 19.52
N PRO A 55 17.20 -26.04 19.29
CA PRO A 55 16.85 -24.76 19.89
C PRO A 55 16.57 -24.90 21.40
N PHE A 56 17.23 -24.05 22.18
CA PHE A 56 16.88 -23.79 23.58
C PHE A 56 15.47 -23.17 23.70
N PRO A 57 14.74 -23.43 24.81
CA PRO A 57 13.46 -22.80 25.08
C PRO A 57 13.67 -21.32 25.42
N GLY A 58 13.32 -20.44 24.49
CA GLY A 58 13.31 -18.99 24.70
C GLY A 58 12.13 -18.53 25.57
N PRO A 59 12.26 -17.37 26.23
CA PRO A 59 11.24 -16.82 27.13
C PRO A 59 9.97 -16.39 26.39
N GLN A 60 8.85 -16.50 27.11
CA GLN A 60 7.49 -16.17 26.69
C GLN A 60 7.41 -14.79 26.03
N ASN A 61 6.95 -14.75 24.77
CA ASN A 61 6.51 -13.52 24.14
C ASN A 61 5.28 -12.95 24.89
N PRO A 62 5.15 -11.62 25.03
CA PRO A 62 3.93 -10.99 25.51
C PRO A 62 2.77 -11.24 24.54
N PRO A 63 1.50 -11.25 25.01
CA PRO A 63 0.36 -11.62 24.18
C PRO A 63 0.13 -10.58 23.08
N SER A 64 0.54 -10.89 21.86
CA SER A 64 -0.02 -10.28 20.66
C SER A 64 -1.27 -11.07 20.28
N GLN A 65 -2.38 -10.82 20.98
CA GLN A 65 -3.69 -11.38 20.62
C GLN A 65 -4.35 -10.55 19.51
N PHE A 66 -3.85 -10.68 18.28
CA PHE A 66 -4.76 -10.80 17.15
C PHE A 66 -5.05 -12.31 17.04
N ASP A 67 -6.01 -12.79 17.84
CA ASP A 67 -6.53 -14.15 17.72
C ASP A 67 -7.37 -14.22 16.45
N PHE A 68 -6.71 -14.47 15.31
CA PHE A 68 -7.41 -14.99 14.15
C PHE A 68 -7.81 -16.45 14.47
N PRO A 69 -9.09 -16.83 14.34
CA PRO A 69 -9.53 -18.17 14.69
C PRO A 69 -8.71 -19.22 13.92
N ARG A 70 -8.13 -20.13 14.70
CA ARG A 70 -7.29 -21.24 14.24
C ARG A 70 -8.14 -22.20 13.40
N ALA A 71 -7.61 -22.57 12.24
CA ALA A 71 -8.26 -23.41 11.24
C ALA A 71 -8.89 -24.69 11.81
N GLY A 72 -10.22 -24.73 11.83
CA GLY A 72 -11.03 -25.91 12.12
C GLY A 72 -12.45 -25.63 11.64
N GLY A 73 -12.85 -26.24 10.52
CA GLY A 73 -14.15 -26.00 9.87
C GLY A 73 -14.18 -24.67 9.13
N GLY A 74 -13.99 -24.70 7.81
CA GLY A 74 -14.05 -23.50 7.00
C GLY A 74 -15.40 -22.80 7.20
N PRO A 75 -15.43 -21.54 7.66
CA PRO A 75 -16.63 -20.76 7.49
C PRO A 75 -16.79 -20.56 5.99
N LEU A 76 -18.00 -20.81 5.51
CA LEU A 76 -18.50 -20.19 4.29
C LEU A 76 -18.24 -18.69 4.47
N TYR A 77 -17.10 -18.20 3.98
CA TYR A 77 -17.01 -16.79 3.68
C TYR A 77 -18.13 -16.60 2.66
N PRO A 78 -19.17 -15.78 2.96
CA PRO A 78 -20.07 -15.38 1.90
C PRO A 78 -19.18 -14.92 0.75
N ASP A 79 -19.54 -15.31 -0.46
CA ASP A 79 -18.87 -14.84 -1.66
C ASP A 79 -19.15 -13.34 -1.75
N ILE A 80 -18.41 -12.57 -0.95
CA ILE A 80 -18.51 -11.13 -0.90
C ILE A 80 -17.79 -10.70 -2.18
N GLU A 81 -18.52 -10.67 -3.28
CA GLU A 81 -18.12 -10.05 -4.55
C GLU A 81 -17.96 -8.51 -4.39
N MET A 82 -17.64 -8.01 -3.20
CA MET A 82 -17.33 -6.60 -3.02
C MET A 82 -15.88 -6.35 -3.39
N PRO A 83 -15.61 -5.29 -4.18
CA PRO A 83 -14.25 -4.81 -4.39
C PRO A 83 -13.53 -4.65 -3.04
N ALA A 84 -12.28 -5.12 -2.95
CA ALA A 84 -11.50 -5.05 -1.71
C ALA A 84 -11.41 -3.62 -1.11
N ARG A 85 -11.52 -2.60 -1.97
CA ARG A 85 -11.62 -1.20 -1.58
C ARG A 85 -12.86 -0.91 -0.71
N GLU A 86 -14.04 -1.37 -1.13
CA GLU A 86 -15.29 -1.13 -0.40
C GLU A 86 -15.28 -1.81 0.97
N VAL A 87 -14.65 -2.98 1.07
CA VAL A 87 -14.45 -3.67 2.36
C VAL A 87 -13.59 -2.82 3.30
N LEU A 88 -12.47 -2.29 2.81
CA LEU A 88 -11.59 -1.42 3.62
C LEU A 88 -12.29 -0.14 4.05
N GLU A 89 -13.11 0.44 3.19
CA GLU A 89 -13.90 1.63 3.51
C GLU A 89 -14.90 1.34 4.64
N ARG A 90 -15.64 0.23 4.57
CA ARG A 90 -16.57 -0.16 5.66
C ARG A 90 -15.85 -0.41 6.97
N ILE A 91 -14.70 -1.08 6.94
CA ILE A 91 -13.86 -1.30 8.13
C ILE A 91 -13.40 0.03 8.72
N PHE A 92 -12.96 0.96 7.87
CA PHE A 92 -12.54 2.29 8.29
C PHE A 92 -13.66 3.05 9.00
N ILE A 93 -14.83 3.13 8.36
CA ILE A 93 -16.00 3.84 8.89
C ILE A 93 -16.43 3.22 10.23
N ALA A 94 -16.50 1.89 10.31
CA ALA A 94 -16.84 1.18 11.54
C ALA A 94 -15.84 1.45 12.67
N ARG A 95 -14.53 1.51 12.35
CA ARG A 95 -13.48 1.85 13.32
C ARG A 95 -13.62 3.28 13.81
N VAL A 96 -13.83 4.25 12.93
CA VAL A 96 -14.00 5.65 13.32
C VAL A 96 -15.25 5.82 14.19
N ALA A 97 -16.38 5.24 13.78
CA ALA A 97 -17.63 5.31 14.52
C ALA A 97 -17.52 4.70 15.93
N SER A 98 -16.90 3.53 16.04
CA SER A 98 -16.72 2.84 17.31
C SER A 98 -15.74 3.56 18.24
N GLN A 99 -14.56 3.97 17.75
CA GLN A 99 -13.53 4.58 18.60
C GLN A 99 -13.94 5.98 19.07
N LEU A 100 -14.47 6.82 18.17
CA LEU A 100 -14.93 8.16 18.53
C LEU A 100 -16.30 8.19 19.23
N LYS A 101 -16.95 7.02 19.38
CA LYS A 101 -18.31 6.86 19.91
C LYS A 101 -19.25 7.86 19.23
N LEU A 102 -19.27 7.84 17.89
CA LEU A 102 -20.14 8.70 17.12
C LEU A 102 -21.60 8.27 17.32
N SER A 103 -22.51 9.23 17.40
CA SER A 103 -23.94 8.94 17.26
C SER A 103 -24.26 8.47 15.84
N ASP A 104 -25.43 7.86 15.64
CA ASP A 104 -25.88 7.42 14.32
C ASP A 104 -25.93 8.60 13.32
N GLU A 105 -26.43 9.77 13.76
CA GLU A 105 -26.46 10.98 12.95
C GLU A 105 -25.06 11.47 12.57
N GLN A 106 -24.12 11.46 13.52
CA GLN A 106 -22.71 11.81 13.26
C GLN A 106 -22.04 10.81 12.33
N THR A 107 -22.38 9.53 12.44
CA THR A 107 -21.85 8.45 11.59
C THR A 107 -22.35 8.61 10.15
N VAL A 108 -23.63 8.92 9.96
CA VAL A 108 -24.20 9.21 8.63
C VAL A 108 -23.55 10.47 8.03
N LEU A 109 -23.37 11.53 8.83
CA LEU A 109 -22.70 12.75 8.36
C LEU A 109 -21.23 12.49 8.00
N PHE A 110 -20.52 11.70 8.80
CA PHE A 110 -19.16 11.25 8.52
C PHE A 110 -19.09 10.49 7.21
N LEU A 111 -19.96 9.49 7.04
CA LEU A 111 -20.03 8.66 5.84
C LEU A 111 -20.22 9.52 4.59
N LYS A 112 -21.17 10.46 4.62
CA LYS A 112 -21.43 11.37 3.50
C LYS A 112 -20.18 12.19 3.13
N LYS A 113 -19.58 12.87 4.12
CA LYS A 113 -18.36 13.66 3.90
C LYS A 113 -17.18 12.82 3.43
N PHE A 114 -17.09 11.57 3.90
CA PHE A 114 -16.04 10.64 3.51
C PHE A 114 -16.21 10.19 2.05
N ILE A 115 -17.43 9.91 1.60
CA ILE A 115 -17.73 9.60 0.19
C ILE A 115 -17.35 10.78 -0.70
N ASP A 116 -17.70 12.01 -0.31
CA ASP A 116 -17.34 13.22 -1.05
C ASP A 116 -15.81 13.36 -1.17
N LEU A 117 -15.08 13.13 -0.08
CA LEU A 117 -13.61 13.11 -0.07
C LEU A 117 -13.06 12.03 -1.00
N GLN A 118 -13.62 10.82 -0.99
CA GLN A 118 -13.17 9.72 -1.85
C GLN A 118 -13.31 10.07 -3.34
N GLU A 119 -14.44 10.67 -3.73
CA GLU A 119 -14.66 11.06 -5.13
C GLU A 119 -13.69 12.18 -5.55
N GLN A 120 -13.55 13.23 -4.72
CA GLN A 120 -12.61 14.33 -4.98
C GLN A 120 -11.16 13.83 -5.08
N THR A 121 -10.73 13.00 -4.13
CA THR A 121 -9.37 12.47 -4.12
C THR A 121 -9.13 11.51 -5.29
N LYS A 122 -10.10 10.67 -5.66
CA LYS A 122 -10.01 9.80 -6.84
C LYS A 122 -9.74 10.59 -8.11
N GLN A 123 -10.51 11.65 -8.38
CA GLN A 123 -10.32 12.50 -9.55
C GLN A 123 -8.93 13.15 -9.58
N LEU A 124 -8.48 13.67 -8.43
CA LEU A 124 -7.14 14.24 -8.29
C LEU A 124 -6.05 13.18 -8.50
N MET A 125 -6.25 11.94 -8.04
CA MET A 125 -5.28 10.86 -8.27
C MET A 125 -5.19 10.46 -9.73
N GLU A 126 -6.32 10.43 -10.45
CA GLU A 126 -6.32 10.14 -11.89
C GLU A 126 -5.58 11.23 -12.67
N GLN A 127 -5.79 12.50 -12.32
CA GLN A 127 -5.02 13.62 -12.88
C GLN A 127 -3.52 13.48 -12.58
N ARG A 128 -3.18 13.24 -11.32
CA ARG A 128 -1.80 13.01 -10.86
C ARG A 128 -1.13 11.87 -11.62
N LYS A 129 -1.84 10.76 -11.84
CA LYS A 129 -1.34 9.61 -12.60
C LYS A 129 -1.04 10.01 -14.05
N LYS A 130 -1.96 10.69 -14.73
CA LYS A 130 -1.77 11.16 -16.11
C LYS A 130 -0.54 12.06 -16.23
N ILE A 131 -0.39 13.04 -15.33
CA ILE A 131 0.78 13.93 -15.30
C ILE A 131 2.07 13.14 -15.08
N ALA A 132 2.08 12.22 -14.11
CA ALA A 132 3.25 11.41 -13.81
C ALA A 132 3.65 10.48 -14.98
N ASP A 133 2.67 9.91 -15.68
CA ASP A 133 2.92 9.05 -16.84
C ASP A 133 3.47 9.86 -18.03
N SER A 134 2.93 11.05 -18.29
CA SER A 134 3.50 11.99 -19.29
C SER A 134 4.94 12.39 -18.95
N LEU A 135 5.18 12.79 -17.70
CA LEU A 135 6.51 13.18 -17.23
C LEU A 135 7.51 12.02 -17.35
N ARG A 136 7.11 10.79 -17.02
CA ARG A 136 7.96 9.59 -17.22
C ARG A 136 8.24 9.34 -18.70
N ALA A 137 7.25 9.52 -19.58
CA ALA A 137 7.44 9.36 -21.01
C ALA A 137 8.45 10.36 -21.55
N ASP A 138 8.35 11.63 -21.16
CA ASP A 138 9.26 12.69 -21.60
C ASP A 138 10.68 12.51 -21.08
N ILE A 139 10.85 12.08 -19.82
CA ILE A 139 12.17 11.74 -19.25
C ILE A 139 12.80 10.53 -19.97
N LYS A 140 11.99 9.59 -20.45
CA LYS A 140 12.48 8.36 -21.08
C LYS A 140 12.82 8.53 -22.56
N LYS A 141 12.40 9.64 -23.20
CA LYS A 141 12.83 10.01 -24.56
C LYS A 141 14.35 10.23 -24.55
N LYS A 142 15.09 9.35 -25.22
CA LYS A 142 16.55 9.45 -25.41
C LYS A 142 16.91 10.39 -26.58
N SER A 143 16.23 11.52 -26.73
CA SER A 143 16.51 12.51 -27.79
C SER A 143 17.28 13.72 -27.25
N GLU A 144 18.10 14.32 -28.11
CA GLU A 144 18.90 15.52 -27.81
C GLU A 144 18.04 16.76 -27.50
N GLU A 145 16.77 16.77 -27.91
CA GLU A 145 15.76 17.76 -27.52
C GLU A 145 14.88 17.22 -26.38
N ILE A 146 15.40 17.26 -25.15
CA ILE A 146 14.54 17.24 -23.98
C ILE A 146 13.94 18.64 -23.83
N ASN A 147 12.62 18.77 -24.00
CA ASN A 147 11.93 20.02 -23.77
C ASN A 147 11.86 20.32 -22.26
N LYS A 148 12.85 21.06 -21.75
CA LYS A 148 12.98 21.39 -20.33
C LYS A 148 11.79 22.18 -19.80
N ASP A 149 11.19 23.04 -20.62
CA ASP A 149 10.06 23.87 -20.22
C ASP A 149 8.79 23.03 -20.02
N GLU A 150 8.58 22.02 -20.87
CA GLU A 150 7.47 21.08 -20.75
C GLU A 150 7.62 20.19 -19.51
N ILE A 151 8.83 19.68 -19.24
CA ILE A 151 9.14 18.94 -18.02
C ILE A 151 8.88 19.80 -16.77
N ALA A 152 9.35 21.06 -16.78
CA ALA A 152 9.14 21.99 -15.66
C ALA A 152 7.65 22.26 -15.43
N ASN A 153 6.87 22.44 -16.50
CA ASN A 153 5.42 22.61 -16.41
C ASN A 153 4.73 21.37 -15.82
N LEU A 154 5.02 20.17 -16.34
CA LEU A 154 4.46 18.92 -15.83
C LEU A 154 4.84 18.67 -14.37
N TYR A 155 6.08 18.98 -13.98
CA TYR A 155 6.54 18.89 -12.60
C TYR A 155 5.74 19.84 -11.68
N ASN A 156 5.55 21.09 -12.08
CA ASN A 156 4.76 22.05 -11.31
C ASN A 156 3.29 21.62 -11.19
N GLN A 157 2.69 21.11 -12.27
CA GLN A 157 1.33 20.56 -12.23
C GLN A 157 1.22 19.36 -11.28
N LEU A 158 2.25 18.51 -11.21
CA LEU A 158 2.28 17.39 -10.28
C LEU A 158 2.30 17.88 -8.83
N LEU A 159 3.14 18.88 -8.51
CA LEU A 159 3.21 19.49 -7.18
C LEU A 159 1.89 20.15 -6.77
N GLU A 160 1.26 20.90 -7.67
CA GLU A 160 -0.04 21.53 -7.42
C GLU A 160 -1.14 20.48 -7.20
N THR A 161 -1.11 19.37 -7.92
CA THR A 161 -2.06 18.27 -7.73
C THR A 161 -1.85 17.60 -6.37
N ASP A 162 -0.60 17.35 -5.97
CA ASP A 162 -0.26 16.79 -4.65
C ASP A 162 -0.72 17.73 -3.51
N LYS A 163 -0.58 19.04 -3.69
CA LYS A 163 -1.09 20.04 -2.76
C LYS A 163 -2.61 20.00 -2.64
N LYS A 164 -3.35 19.94 -3.75
CA LYS A 164 -4.82 19.84 -3.74
C LYS A 164 -5.32 18.58 -3.02
N ILE A 165 -4.64 17.45 -3.20
CA ILE A 165 -4.94 16.20 -2.50
C ILE A 165 -4.81 16.40 -0.99
N PHE A 166 -3.69 17.00 -0.57
CA PHE A 166 -3.43 17.29 0.83
C PHE A 166 -4.50 18.24 1.42
N GLU A 167 -4.82 19.32 0.71
CA GLU A 167 -5.82 20.30 1.11
C GLU A 167 -7.21 19.68 1.23
N ALA A 168 -7.61 18.80 0.32
CA ALA A 168 -8.89 18.10 0.39
C ALA A 168 -9.00 17.23 1.65
N LYS A 169 -7.95 16.44 1.96
CA LYS A 169 -7.91 15.62 3.17
C LYS A 169 -7.91 16.48 4.44
N LYS A 170 -7.11 17.54 4.46
CA LYS A 170 -7.06 18.48 5.59
C LYS A 170 -8.42 19.12 5.83
N LYS A 171 -9.05 19.62 4.77
CA LYS A 171 -10.39 20.23 4.84
C LYS A 171 -11.44 19.25 5.36
N PHE A 172 -11.41 18.00 4.92
CA PHE A 172 -12.32 16.97 5.46
C PHE A 172 -12.18 16.82 6.98
N VAL A 173 -10.94 16.73 7.49
CA VAL A 173 -10.69 16.63 8.93
C VAL A 173 -11.18 17.89 9.64
N GLU A 174 -10.87 19.08 9.14
CA GLU A 174 -11.32 20.34 9.72
C GLU A 174 -12.86 20.45 9.74
N ASP A 175 -13.52 20.16 8.63
CA ASP A 175 -14.97 20.27 8.45
C ASP A 175 -15.75 19.26 9.29
N PHE A 176 -15.27 18.02 9.41
CA PHE A 176 -15.92 17.01 10.25
C PHE A 176 -15.62 17.24 11.73
N SER A 177 -14.37 17.56 12.05
CA SER A 177 -13.95 17.75 13.42
C SER A 177 -14.52 19.03 14.03
N ALA A 178 -14.94 20.04 13.27
CA ALA A 178 -15.47 21.31 13.77
C ALA A 178 -16.49 21.15 14.93
N GLY A 179 -17.39 20.17 14.83
CA GLY A 179 -18.41 19.87 15.84
C GLY A 179 -18.00 18.85 16.92
N LEU A 180 -16.74 18.42 16.96
CA LEU A 180 -16.23 17.45 17.92
C LEU A 180 -15.45 18.12 19.07
N GLU A 181 -15.46 17.46 20.22
CA GLU A 181 -14.61 17.78 21.37
C GLU A 181 -13.13 17.55 21.02
N LEU A 182 -12.23 18.35 21.61
CA LEU A 182 -10.80 18.33 21.30
C LEU A 182 -10.17 16.93 21.40
N GLU A 183 -10.58 16.14 22.38
CA GLU A 183 -10.12 14.75 22.56
C GLU A 183 -10.48 13.89 21.33
N LYS A 184 -11.74 13.93 20.91
CA LYS A 184 -12.21 13.23 19.70
C LYS A 184 -11.56 13.76 18.42
N LYS A 185 -11.21 15.05 18.35
CA LYS A 185 -10.45 15.62 17.23
C LYS A 185 -9.04 14.99 17.14
N ALA A 186 -8.36 14.89 18.27
CA ALA A 186 -7.03 14.30 18.35
C ALA A 186 -7.09 12.80 18.04
N GLU A 187 -8.07 12.09 18.59
CA GLU A 187 -8.28 10.66 18.35
C GLU A 187 -8.59 10.39 16.87
N LEU A 188 -9.44 11.20 16.23
CA LEU A 188 -9.72 11.10 14.78
C LEU A 188 -8.43 11.20 13.96
N TYR A 189 -7.55 12.16 14.31
CA TYR A 189 -6.28 12.33 13.63
C TYR A 189 -5.37 11.10 13.76
N LEU A 190 -5.29 10.52 14.96
CA LEU A 190 -4.52 9.30 15.21
C LEU A 190 -5.09 8.11 14.45
N ILE A 191 -6.41 7.91 14.47
CA ILE A 191 -7.09 6.84 13.73
C ILE A 191 -6.78 6.92 12.24
N LEU A 192 -6.86 8.12 11.65
CA LEU A 192 -6.53 8.34 10.25
C LEU A 192 -5.08 7.97 9.93
N SER A 193 -4.13 8.41 10.76
CA SER A 193 -2.70 8.11 10.56
C SER A 193 -2.40 6.61 10.70
N ASP A 194 -2.90 5.97 11.75
CA ASP A 194 -2.64 4.56 12.05
C ASP A 194 -3.27 3.64 11.00
N PHE A 195 -4.49 3.96 10.57
CA PHE A 195 -5.20 3.17 9.58
C PHE A 195 -4.50 3.21 8.21
N GLU A 196 -3.94 4.35 7.81
CA GLU A 196 -3.15 4.45 6.58
C GLU A 196 -1.89 3.55 6.63
N GLU A 197 -1.21 3.50 7.78
CA GLU A 197 -0.06 2.60 7.98
C GLU A 197 -0.47 1.12 7.90
N GLU A 198 -1.58 0.77 8.52
CA GLU A 198 -2.11 -0.59 8.52
C GLU A 198 -2.49 -1.05 7.11
N ILE A 199 -3.20 -0.21 6.35
CA ILE A 199 -3.52 -0.49 4.93
C ILE A 199 -2.23 -0.72 4.14
N LYS A 200 -1.21 0.12 4.32
CA LYS A 200 0.06 -0.04 3.61
C LYS A 200 0.73 -1.39 3.92
N LYS A 201 0.75 -1.79 5.19
CA LYS A 201 1.29 -3.09 5.63
C LYS A 201 0.46 -4.25 5.06
N PHE A 202 -0.86 -4.13 5.08
CA PHE A 202 -1.79 -5.11 4.52
C PHE A 202 -1.60 -5.29 3.01
N LEU A 203 -1.57 -4.20 2.25
CA LEU A 203 -1.38 -4.19 0.80
C LEU A 203 -0.03 -4.77 0.37
N LYS A 204 1.04 -4.49 1.13
CA LYS A 204 2.35 -5.11 0.93
C LYS A 204 2.27 -6.63 1.08
N LYS A 205 1.67 -7.12 2.17
CA LYS A 205 1.48 -8.56 2.42
C LYS A 205 0.63 -9.24 1.35
N ALA A 206 -0.46 -8.60 0.92
CA ALA A 206 -1.32 -9.11 -0.14
C ALA A 206 -0.57 -9.26 -1.48
N TYR A 207 0.30 -8.32 -1.80
CA TYR A 207 1.14 -8.38 -2.99
C TYR A 207 2.17 -9.51 -2.91
N GLU A 208 2.89 -9.63 -1.80
CA GLU A 208 3.85 -10.72 -1.56
C GLU A 208 3.17 -12.09 -1.67
N TRP A 209 1.96 -12.22 -1.10
CA TRP A 209 1.17 -13.44 -1.19
C TRP A 209 0.76 -13.77 -2.63
N ARG A 210 0.30 -12.78 -3.41
CA ARG A 210 -0.04 -12.98 -4.84
C ARG A 210 1.19 -13.39 -5.65
N GLN A 211 2.35 -12.76 -5.42
CA GLN A 211 3.58 -13.12 -6.12
C GLN A 211 4.03 -14.56 -5.84
N ARG A 212 3.91 -15.03 -4.59
CA ARG A 212 4.22 -16.42 -4.21
C ARG A 212 3.29 -17.44 -4.87
N ARG A 213 2.04 -17.08 -5.16
CA ARG A 213 1.12 -17.97 -5.90
C ARG A 213 1.42 -18.04 -7.39
N ILE A 214 1.83 -16.93 -8.00
CA ILE A 214 2.10 -16.85 -9.45
C ILE A 214 3.46 -17.48 -9.80
N ARG A 215 4.41 -17.48 -8.87
CA ARG A 215 5.65 -18.26 -8.97
C ARG A 215 5.57 -19.43 -8.01
N PRO A 216 4.93 -20.56 -8.38
CA PRO A 216 5.12 -21.78 -7.62
C PRO A 216 6.63 -22.04 -7.60
N ASN A 217 7.18 -22.29 -6.41
CA ASN A 217 8.55 -22.75 -6.27
C ASN A 217 8.78 -23.83 -7.32
N LYS A 218 9.63 -23.55 -8.32
CA LYS A 218 10.10 -24.59 -9.23
C LYS A 218 10.71 -25.65 -8.32
N PRO A 219 10.19 -26.89 -8.28
CA PRO A 219 10.85 -27.94 -7.51
C PRO A 219 12.30 -28.03 -7.98
N PRO A 220 13.26 -28.36 -7.08
CA PRO A 220 14.61 -28.63 -7.51
C PRO A 220 14.52 -29.65 -8.65
N SER A 221 15.06 -29.28 -9.81
CA SER A 221 15.11 -30.15 -10.97
C SER A 221 15.89 -31.38 -10.53
N ASP A 222 15.21 -32.50 -10.31
CA ASP A 222 15.84 -33.81 -10.22
C ASP A 222 16.56 -34.02 -11.54
N ASN A 223 17.87 -33.75 -11.53
CA ASN A 223 18.78 -34.06 -12.61
C ASN A 223 19.06 -35.57 -12.59
N THR A 224 18.01 -36.39 -12.68
CA THR A 224 18.17 -37.82 -12.89
C THR A 224 18.30 -38.03 -14.40
N PRO A 225 19.47 -38.42 -14.93
CA PRO A 225 19.59 -38.74 -16.34
C PRO A 225 18.67 -39.94 -16.66
N PRO A 226 18.04 -39.98 -17.84
CA PRO A 226 17.24 -41.14 -18.24
C PRO A 226 18.14 -42.40 -18.31
N PRO A 227 17.63 -43.59 -17.96
CA PRO A 227 18.35 -44.84 -18.14
C PRO A 227 18.71 -45.01 -19.62
N GLN A 228 19.98 -45.23 -19.92
CA GLN A 228 20.40 -45.62 -21.26
C GLN A 228 19.92 -47.06 -21.50
N GLU A 229 19.07 -47.26 -22.51
CA GLU A 229 18.77 -48.59 -23.02
C GLU A 229 20.08 -49.25 -23.50
N PRO A 230 20.37 -50.50 -23.10
CA PRO A 230 21.50 -51.23 -23.64
C PRO A 230 21.18 -51.61 -25.08
N SER A 231 21.95 -51.06 -26.01
CA SER A 231 22.00 -51.52 -27.38
C SER A 231 22.85 -52.80 -27.45
N GLU A 232 22.21 -53.96 -27.52
CA GLU A 232 22.72 -55.20 -28.14
C GLU A 232 21.59 -55.94 -28.88
#